data_AF-M0EP18-F1
#
_entry.id   AF-M0EP18-F1
#
_cell.length_a   1.000
_cell.length_b   1.000
_cell.length_c   1.000
_cell.angle_alpha   90.00
_cell.angle_beta   90.00
_cell.angle_gamma   90.00
#
_symmetry.space_group_name_H-M   'P 1'
#
loop_
_entity.id
_entity.type
_entity.pdbx_description
1 polymer ?
#
loop_
_entity_poly.entity_id
_entity_poly.type
_entity_poly.pdbx_seq_one_letter_code
_entity_poly.pdbx_strand_id
1 'polypeptide(L)'
;MSNSDDEKTVDGTDTEKTAGEEGADGDAPSDQLETASMNPSAERNETVDPSTQKKVLERDRYRCRACNAKAPAAGGLADLEVHHADRDPDDVGEHDLANLLTLCRSCHSWHHKRGKSSDVPIRLTEADDKELLSHDYEILRILNDNGPLRTGAIAERLTAEMSLMAVRERLWHLGGLDNKVPERTEPLVTKDIASQEWGLLDDIVTGARGHIPDDHKLLVQRTEDELVRRALDRGCDRQTVMEVFDVSRRGTIYKEKRSKMYDFPIDAFSRGGRPRVSKEASSKGDSSTAARGPEEAEAIRNAAVRASEVTADGGEDPAAEIVSDTGEPVGEVDQEDAVDEATDAESVQQLLEEALDALRDDTEE
;
A
#
# COMPACT_ATOMS: atom_id res chain seq x y z
N MET A 1 -84.62 25.82 63.68
CA MET A 1 -83.47 26.01 64.58
C MET A 1 -82.22 26.00 63.70
N SER A 2 -81.48 27.12 63.73
CA SER A 2 -80.13 27.35 63.16
C SER A 2 -80.02 27.24 61.62
N ASN A 3 -80.03 28.33 60.84
CA ASN A 3 -79.00 29.37 60.61
C ASN A 3 -77.59 28.87 60.28
N SER A 4 -77.08 29.48 59.20
CA SER A 4 -75.69 29.83 58.86
C SER A 4 -75.20 29.21 57.56
N ASP A 5 -74.55 29.91 56.64
CA ASP A 5 -74.28 31.34 56.36
C ASP A 5 -73.63 31.34 54.96
N ASP A 6 -73.77 32.45 54.23
CA ASP A 6 -72.81 33.14 53.33
C ASP A 6 -71.71 32.36 52.57
N GLU A 7 -71.20 32.75 51.40
CA GLU A 7 -71.44 33.69 50.29
C GLU A 7 -70.09 33.63 49.49
N LYS A 8 -70.07 34.14 48.25
CA LYS A 8 -68.85 34.57 47.48
C LYS A 8 -67.96 33.47 46.87
N THR A 9 -67.55 33.47 45.59
CA THR A 9 -67.62 34.40 44.43
C THR A 9 -67.19 33.59 43.19
N VAL A 10 -67.89 33.65 42.04
CA VAL A 10 -67.53 34.38 40.78
C VAL A 10 -66.14 33.98 40.25
N ASP A 11 -65.96 33.36 39.09
CA ASP A 11 -66.13 33.91 37.73
C ASP A 11 -65.93 32.75 36.72
N GLY A 12 -66.86 32.48 35.79
CA GLY A 12 -66.78 32.95 34.41
C GLY A 12 -66.45 31.77 33.46
N THR A 13 -67.45 31.15 32.79
CA THR A 13 -67.84 31.37 31.37
C THR A 13 -66.75 30.89 30.38
N ASP A 14 -66.97 30.02 29.39
CA ASP A 14 -68.19 29.65 28.67
C ASP A 14 -68.12 28.22 28.11
N THR A 15 -69.29 27.60 28.15
CA THR A 15 -69.68 26.38 27.46
C THR A 15 -70.36 26.77 26.14
N GLU A 16 -70.63 25.75 25.31
CA GLU A 16 -71.47 25.73 24.09
C GLU A 16 -70.65 25.74 22.81
N LYS A 17 -70.89 24.88 21.82
CA LYS A 17 -71.91 23.87 21.46
C LYS A 17 -71.43 23.38 20.08
N THR A 18 -71.71 22.23 19.48
CA THR A 18 -72.66 21.13 19.67
C THR A 18 -72.35 20.12 18.55
N ALA A 19 -72.69 18.86 18.83
CA ALA A 19 -73.23 17.86 17.91
C ALA A 19 -72.31 17.34 16.79
N GLY A 20 -72.20 16.03 16.55
CA GLY A 20 -72.95 14.90 17.08
C GLY A 20 -72.80 13.73 16.12
N GLU A 21 -72.76 12.53 16.70
CA GLU A 21 -73.17 11.21 16.15
C GLU A 21 -72.33 10.67 14.98
N GLU A 22 -71.42 9.70 15.23
CA GLU A 22 -71.66 8.25 15.43
C GLU A 22 -72.31 7.54 14.23
N GLY A 23 -71.58 6.58 13.64
CA GLY A 23 -72.10 5.64 12.66
C GLY A 23 -70.99 4.90 11.90
N ALA A 24 -70.58 3.74 12.42
CA ALA A 24 -69.58 2.82 11.90
C ALA A 24 -70.01 2.11 10.60
N ASP A 25 -69.08 1.85 9.69
CA ASP A 25 -68.56 0.48 9.41
C ASP A 25 -67.71 0.42 8.12
N GLY A 26 -66.51 -0.16 8.28
CA GLY A 26 -65.80 -1.05 7.36
C GLY A 26 -65.50 -0.64 5.91
N ASP A 27 -64.26 -0.26 5.62
CA ASP A 27 -63.31 -1.12 4.87
C ASP A 27 -61.90 -0.50 4.88
N ALA A 28 -60.87 -1.31 5.07
CA ALA A 28 -59.46 -0.93 4.84
C ALA A 28 -59.01 -1.53 3.48
N PRO A 29 -57.78 -1.32 2.95
CA PRO A 29 -56.68 -0.44 3.37
C PRO A 29 -56.04 0.36 2.20
N SER A 30 -55.24 1.39 2.50
CA SER A 30 -54.00 1.61 1.73
C SER A 30 -53.02 2.52 2.48
N ASP A 31 -51.88 1.92 2.80
CA ASP A 31 -50.66 2.50 3.33
C ASP A 31 -50.19 3.73 2.55
N GLN A 32 -49.99 4.85 3.23
CA GLN A 32 -48.91 5.78 2.92
C GLN A 32 -48.25 6.25 4.22
N LEU A 33 -47.09 5.67 4.49
CA LEU A 33 -46.15 6.08 5.52
C LEU A 33 -45.65 7.49 5.19
N GLU A 34 -46.18 8.49 5.90
CA GLU A 34 -45.56 9.81 6.00
C GLU A 34 -44.22 9.66 6.72
N THR A 35 -43.14 9.78 5.96
CA THR A 35 -41.78 9.80 6.50
C THR A 35 -41.50 11.17 7.10
N ALA A 36 -40.99 11.12 8.33
CA ALA A 36 -40.68 12.26 9.17
C ALA A 36 -39.69 13.23 8.52
N SER A 37 -40.04 14.51 8.65
CA SER A 37 -39.16 15.67 8.50
C SER A 37 -38.00 15.60 9.50
N MET A 38 -36.76 15.65 9.00
CA MET A 38 -35.57 16.00 9.80
C MET A 38 -34.60 16.89 8.98
N ASN A 39 -34.50 18.14 9.44
CA ASN A 39 -33.40 19.12 9.40
C ASN A 39 -32.54 19.30 8.12
N PRO A 40 -32.59 20.48 7.45
CA PRO A 40 -31.66 20.87 6.40
C PRO A 40 -30.44 21.56 7.02
N SER A 41 -29.48 20.79 7.51
CA SER A 41 -28.16 21.33 7.92
C SER A 41 -27.07 20.30 7.67
N ALA A 42 -26.95 19.87 6.42
CA ALA A 42 -25.71 19.38 5.86
C ALA A 42 -25.45 20.28 4.64
N GLU A 43 -24.29 20.90 4.62
CA GLU A 43 -23.82 21.78 3.57
C GLU A 43 -24.06 21.12 2.20
N ARG A 44 -24.66 21.90 1.30
CA ARG A 44 -25.15 21.42 0.00
C ARG A 44 -23.97 20.87 -0.80
N ASN A 45 -23.82 19.55 -0.84
CA ASN A 45 -23.10 18.88 -1.91
C ASN A 45 -23.85 19.24 -3.20
N GLU A 46 -23.39 20.24 -3.94
CA GLU A 46 -24.01 20.64 -5.19
C GLU A 46 -23.84 19.51 -6.20
N THR A 47 -24.90 18.72 -6.35
CA THR A 47 -24.95 17.58 -7.26
C THR A 47 -25.07 18.11 -8.68
N VAL A 48 -24.17 17.69 -9.58
CA VAL A 48 -24.25 17.96 -11.04
C VAL A 48 -25.69 17.75 -11.50
N ASP A 49 -26.25 18.70 -12.26
CA ASP A 49 -27.66 18.62 -12.63
C ASP A 49 -27.97 17.37 -13.48
N PRO A 50 -29.19 16.80 -13.39
CA PRO A 50 -29.53 15.55 -14.09
C PRO A 50 -29.36 15.61 -15.61
N SER A 51 -29.50 16.79 -16.23
CA SER A 51 -29.34 16.93 -17.68
C SER A 51 -27.87 16.83 -18.09
N THR A 52 -26.97 17.40 -17.28
CA THR A 52 -25.52 17.28 -17.47
C THR A 52 -25.06 15.86 -17.17
N GLN A 53 -25.57 15.22 -16.12
CA GLN A 53 -25.27 13.81 -15.85
C GLN A 53 -25.59 12.91 -17.04
N LYS A 54 -26.79 13.07 -17.62
CA LYS A 54 -27.20 12.29 -18.80
C LYS A 54 -26.26 12.51 -19.99
N LYS A 55 -25.85 13.76 -20.26
CA LYS A 55 -24.91 14.09 -21.34
C LYS A 55 -23.55 13.41 -21.13
N VAL A 56 -23.04 13.38 -19.89
CA VAL A 56 -21.77 12.73 -19.54
C VAL A 56 -21.87 11.20 -19.74
N LEU A 57 -22.96 10.59 -19.30
CA LEU A 57 -23.20 9.15 -19.48
C LEU A 57 -23.34 8.77 -20.97
N GLU A 58 -24.05 9.59 -21.76
CA GLU A 58 -24.19 9.37 -23.20
C GLU A 58 -22.86 9.53 -23.95
N ARG A 59 -22.06 10.55 -23.60
CA ARG A 59 -20.70 10.76 -24.12
C ARG A 59 -19.84 9.52 -23.92
N ASP A 60 -19.89 8.93 -22.73
CA ASP A 60 -19.09 7.77 -22.37
C ASP A 60 -19.74 6.43 -22.76
N ARG A 61 -20.87 6.47 -23.49
CA ARG A 61 -21.64 5.29 -23.94
C ARG A 61 -22.01 4.37 -22.77
N TYR A 62 -22.37 4.96 -21.64
CA TYR A 62 -22.75 4.27 -20.40
C TYR A 62 -21.69 3.27 -19.94
N ARG A 63 -20.42 3.69 -19.96
CA ARG A 63 -19.26 2.92 -19.51
C ARG A 63 -18.44 3.72 -18.50
N CYS A 64 -17.98 3.03 -17.47
CA CYS A 64 -16.97 3.56 -16.57
C CYS A 64 -15.68 3.88 -17.35
N ARG A 65 -15.16 5.10 -17.24
CA ARG A 65 -13.92 5.50 -17.93
C ARG A 65 -12.67 4.85 -17.32
N ALA A 66 -12.74 4.38 -16.07
CA ALA A 66 -11.61 3.75 -15.39
C ALA A 66 -11.49 2.24 -15.69
N CYS A 67 -12.59 1.48 -15.55
CA CYS A 67 -12.57 0.02 -15.68
C CYS A 67 -13.41 -0.53 -16.84
N ASN A 68 -14.07 0.34 -17.62
CA ASN A 68 -14.92 -0.02 -18.77
C ASN A 68 -16.16 -0.88 -18.44
N ALA A 69 -16.50 -1.01 -17.16
CA ALA A 69 -17.75 -1.64 -16.72
C ALA A 69 -18.96 -0.92 -17.31
N LYS A 70 -19.95 -1.67 -17.79
CA LYS A 70 -21.12 -1.14 -18.50
C LYS A 70 -22.34 -1.04 -17.59
N ALA A 71 -23.12 0.03 -17.75
CA ALA A 71 -24.43 0.13 -17.11
C ALA A 71 -25.50 -0.72 -17.80
N PRO A 72 -26.68 -0.90 -17.19
CA PRO A 72 -27.83 -1.57 -17.81
C PRO A 72 -28.18 -1.05 -19.21
N ALA A 73 -28.09 0.28 -19.41
CA ALA A 73 -28.34 0.91 -20.71
C ALA A 73 -27.36 0.47 -21.84
N ALA A 74 -26.19 -0.08 -21.50
CA ALA A 74 -25.21 -0.63 -22.43
C ALA A 74 -25.03 -2.15 -22.30
N GLY A 75 -25.97 -2.84 -21.64
CA GLY A 75 -25.97 -4.30 -21.49
C GLY A 75 -25.02 -4.82 -20.41
N GLY A 76 -24.76 -4.04 -19.35
CA GLY A 76 -24.07 -4.52 -18.14
C GLY A 76 -24.89 -4.32 -16.87
N LEU A 77 -24.24 -4.40 -15.71
CA LEU A 77 -24.87 -4.32 -14.39
C LEU A 77 -24.28 -3.23 -13.50
N ALA A 78 -23.33 -2.43 -14.00
CA ALA A 78 -22.65 -1.43 -13.19
C ALA A 78 -23.54 -0.21 -12.96
N ASP A 79 -23.66 0.22 -11.71
CA ASP A 79 -24.21 1.53 -11.39
C ASP A 79 -23.16 2.61 -11.66
N LEU A 80 -23.52 3.62 -12.44
CA LEU A 80 -22.60 4.66 -12.92
C LEU A 80 -22.96 6.02 -12.35
N GLU A 81 -21.93 6.70 -11.87
CA GLU A 81 -21.99 8.01 -11.23
C GLU A 81 -21.08 8.98 -11.98
N VAL A 82 -21.36 10.28 -11.86
CA VAL A 82 -20.54 11.34 -12.45
C VAL A 82 -19.65 11.94 -11.37
N HIS A 83 -18.36 12.02 -11.66
CA HIS A 83 -17.32 12.55 -10.77
C HIS A 83 -16.65 13.75 -11.43
N HIS A 84 -16.44 14.82 -10.68
CA HIS A 84 -15.57 15.92 -11.10
C HIS A 84 -14.10 15.46 -11.10
N ALA A 85 -13.40 15.62 -12.22
CA ALA A 85 -11.98 15.35 -12.34
C ALA A 85 -11.16 16.32 -11.48
N ASP A 86 -11.57 17.59 -11.48
CA ASP A 86 -11.11 18.65 -10.59
C ASP A 86 -12.31 19.38 -9.98
N ARG A 87 -12.24 19.74 -8.69
CA ARG A 87 -13.30 20.55 -8.05
C ARG A 87 -13.09 22.05 -8.25
N ASP A 88 -11.87 22.48 -8.54
CA ASP A 88 -11.55 23.89 -8.77
C ASP A 88 -10.71 24.04 -10.06
N PRO A 89 -11.31 23.71 -11.22
CA PRO A 89 -10.60 23.78 -12.49
C PRO A 89 -10.26 25.23 -12.88
N ASP A 90 -8.99 25.50 -13.16
CA ASP A 90 -8.52 26.83 -13.60
C ASP A 90 -9.00 27.21 -15.02
N ASP A 91 -9.15 26.21 -15.91
CA ASP A 91 -9.31 26.42 -17.36
C ASP A 91 -10.72 26.10 -17.90
N VAL A 92 -11.58 25.46 -17.10
CA VAL A 92 -12.92 25.01 -17.51
C VAL A 92 -13.93 25.24 -16.39
N GLY A 93 -15.23 25.25 -16.71
CA GLY A 93 -16.25 25.32 -15.66
C GLY A 93 -16.27 24.05 -14.80
N GLU A 94 -16.62 24.20 -13.51
CA GLU A 94 -16.72 23.07 -12.57
C GLU A 94 -17.58 21.91 -13.13
N HIS A 95 -18.73 22.22 -13.73
CA HIS A 95 -19.62 21.23 -14.36
C HIS A 95 -19.42 21.09 -15.88
N ASP A 96 -18.30 21.58 -16.43
CA ASP A 96 -17.98 21.39 -17.83
C ASP A 96 -17.84 19.89 -18.13
N LEU A 97 -18.37 19.45 -19.27
CA LEU A 97 -18.28 18.04 -19.67
C LEU A 97 -16.82 17.55 -19.65
N ALA A 98 -15.85 18.37 -20.04
CA ALA A 98 -14.44 18.02 -20.02
C ALA A 98 -13.92 17.72 -18.61
N ASN A 99 -14.48 18.37 -17.58
CA ASN A 99 -14.15 18.16 -16.18
C ASN A 99 -14.93 17.01 -15.52
N LEU A 100 -15.86 16.36 -16.23
CA LEU A 100 -16.70 15.30 -15.66
C LEU A 100 -16.30 13.91 -16.18
N LEU A 101 -16.24 12.93 -15.26
CA LEU A 101 -15.89 11.54 -15.50
C LEU A 101 -17.06 10.62 -15.15
N THR A 102 -17.40 9.70 -16.05
CA THR A 102 -18.29 8.58 -15.71
C THR A 102 -17.51 7.48 -15.00
N LEU A 103 -17.86 7.16 -13.76
CA LEU A 103 -17.22 6.12 -12.96
C LEU A 103 -18.27 5.13 -12.42
N CYS A 104 -17.93 3.85 -12.26
CA CYS A 104 -18.77 2.95 -11.47
C CYS A 104 -18.60 3.25 -9.98
N ARG A 105 -19.57 2.86 -9.15
CA ARG A 105 -19.54 3.10 -7.69
C ARG A 105 -18.21 2.72 -7.02
N SER A 106 -17.61 1.58 -7.40
CA SER A 106 -16.32 1.15 -6.85
C SER A 106 -15.17 2.08 -7.26
N CYS A 107 -15.10 2.47 -8.53
CA CYS A 107 -14.10 3.43 -9.01
C CYS A 107 -14.35 4.85 -8.47
N HIS A 108 -15.61 5.24 -8.29
CA HIS A 108 -15.97 6.54 -7.74
C HIS A 108 -15.59 6.63 -6.26
N SER A 109 -15.89 5.59 -5.47
CA SER A 109 -15.46 5.50 -4.08
C SER A 109 -13.92 5.52 -3.98
N TRP A 110 -13.22 4.81 -4.85
CA TRP A 110 -11.76 4.85 -4.92
C TRP A 110 -11.22 6.25 -5.22
N HIS A 111 -11.86 7.00 -6.12
CA HIS A 111 -11.47 8.37 -6.44
C HIS A 111 -11.60 9.33 -5.24
N HIS A 112 -12.62 9.16 -4.39
CA HIS A 112 -12.77 9.95 -3.15
C HIS A 112 -11.87 9.50 -2.00
N LYS A 113 -11.42 8.24 -2.01
CA LYS A 113 -10.47 7.72 -1.02
C LYS A 113 -9.01 8.02 -1.35
N ARG A 114 -8.73 8.75 -2.45
CA ARG A 114 -7.38 9.25 -2.76
C ARG A 114 -6.97 10.28 -1.70
N GLY A 115 -5.98 9.93 -0.87
CA GLY A 115 -5.25 10.93 -0.09
C GLY A 115 -4.56 11.91 -1.03
N LYS A 116 -4.63 13.20 -0.73
CA LYS A 116 -3.89 14.25 -1.45
C LYS A 116 -2.54 14.47 -0.77
N SER A 117 -1.60 15.06 -1.50
CA SER A 117 -0.31 15.48 -0.92
C SER A 117 -0.49 16.47 0.24
N SER A 118 -1.54 17.28 0.24
CA SER A 118 -1.92 18.17 1.35
C SER A 118 -2.33 17.45 2.63
N ASP A 119 -2.72 16.17 2.54
CA ASP A 119 -3.25 15.40 3.67
C ASP A 119 -2.14 14.65 4.44
N VAL A 120 -0.90 14.74 3.95
CA VAL A 120 0.28 14.10 4.53
C VAL A 120 1.26 15.21 4.93
N PRO A 121 1.72 15.29 6.18
CA PRO A 121 2.66 16.33 6.63
C PRO A 121 4.10 16.11 6.14
N ILE A 122 4.27 15.40 5.03
CA ILE A 122 5.55 15.14 4.38
C ILE A 122 5.59 15.98 3.11
N ARG A 123 6.74 16.58 2.82
CA ARG A 123 6.91 17.38 1.60
C ARG A 123 6.91 16.48 0.37
N LEU A 124 5.83 16.55 -0.40
CA LEU A 124 5.68 15.93 -1.71
C LEU A 124 5.75 16.99 -2.80
N THR A 125 6.32 16.62 -3.94
CA THR A 125 6.44 17.45 -5.15
C THR A 125 5.46 16.95 -6.22
N GLU A 126 5.17 17.79 -7.22
CA GLU A 126 4.35 17.37 -8.37
C GLU A 126 4.95 16.17 -9.13
N ALA A 127 6.28 16.00 -9.09
CA ALA A 127 6.95 14.85 -9.70
C ALA A 127 6.70 13.57 -8.91
N ASP A 128 6.61 13.65 -7.58
CA ASP A 128 6.22 12.52 -6.74
C ASP A 128 4.76 12.13 -7.01
N ASP A 129 3.87 13.11 -7.12
CA ASP A 129 2.43 12.87 -7.29
C ASP A 129 2.12 12.08 -8.58
N LYS A 130 2.98 12.16 -9.61
CA LYS A 130 2.90 11.37 -10.84
C LYS A 130 3.25 9.89 -10.64
N GLU A 131 4.01 9.58 -9.60
CA GLU A 131 4.51 8.24 -9.29
C GLU A 131 3.75 7.55 -8.14
N LEU A 132 3.02 8.33 -7.35
CA LEU A 132 2.29 7.85 -6.18
C LEU A 132 0.84 7.45 -6.50
N LEU A 133 0.39 6.39 -5.85
CA LEU A 133 -0.98 5.90 -5.86
C LEU A 133 -1.72 6.35 -4.59
N SER A 134 -3.05 6.23 -4.59
CA SER A 134 -3.90 6.55 -3.43
C SER A 134 -3.42 5.91 -2.12
N HIS A 135 -3.03 4.63 -2.19
CA HIS A 135 -2.57 3.88 -1.03
C HIS A 135 -1.22 4.36 -0.50
N ASP A 136 -0.39 5.00 -1.33
CA ASP A 136 0.90 5.50 -0.87
C ASP A 136 0.72 6.68 0.08
N TYR A 137 -0.17 7.61 -0.26
CA TYR A 137 -0.52 8.72 0.65
C TYR A 137 -1.11 8.20 1.95
N GLU A 138 -1.92 7.14 1.88
CA GLU A 138 -2.48 6.51 3.07
C GLU A 138 -1.41 5.85 3.93
N ILE A 139 -0.47 5.09 3.33
CA ILE A 139 0.68 4.51 4.04
C ILE A 139 1.51 5.61 4.71
N LEU A 140 1.82 6.69 3.99
CA LEU A 140 2.60 7.80 4.53
C LEU A 140 1.90 8.49 5.70
N ARG A 141 0.58 8.69 5.62
CA ARG A 141 -0.22 9.21 6.73
C ARG A 141 -0.25 8.25 7.91
N ILE A 142 -0.44 6.94 7.68
CA ILE A 142 -0.40 5.93 8.74
C ILE A 142 0.93 5.97 9.48
N LEU A 143 2.05 6.02 8.75
CA LEU A 143 3.39 6.09 9.36
C LEU A 143 3.60 7.40 10.11
N ASN A 144 3.15 8.53 9.57
CA ASN A 144 3.22 9.80 10.28
C ASN A 144 2.43 9.79 11.60
N ASP A 145 1.22 9.24 11.59
CA ASP A 145 0.31 9.32 12.73
C ASP A 145 0.64 8.30 13.83
N ASN A 146 1.32 7.21 13.48
CA ASN A 146 1.58 6.08 14.38
C ASN A 146 3.06 5.86 14.66
N GLY A 147 3.95 6.53 13.94
CA GLY A 147 5.39 6.23 13.94
C GLY A 147 5.73 4.95 13.20
N PRO A 148 6.91 4.36 13.48
CA PRO A 148 7.36 3.14 12.81
C PRO A 148 6.43 1.96 13.04
N LEU A 149 6.11 1.22 11.98
CA LEU A 149 5.22 0.06 12.02
C LEU A 149 5.75 -1.10 11.17
N ARG A 150 5.46 -2.33 11.60
CA ARG A 150 5.65 -3.52 10.77
C ARG A 150 4.65 -3.54 9.62
N THR A 151 5.01 -4.22 8.52
CA THR A 151 4.17 -4.35 7.33
C THR A 151 2.74 -4.79 7.66
N GLY A 152 2.58 -5.80 8.53
CA GLY A 152 1.25 -6.30 8.91
C GLY A 152 0.38 -5.23 9.57
N ALA A 153 0.95 -4.48 10.51
CA ALA A 153 0.25 -3.40 11.19
C ALA A 153 -0.13 -2.25 10.25
N ILE A 154 0.66 -1.98 9.21
CA ILE A 154 0.32 -1.04 8.14
C ILE A 154 -0.85 -1.60 7.32
N ALA A 155 -0.78 -2.86 6.91
CA ALA A 155 -1.81 -3.52 6.11
C ALA A 155 -3.19 -3.52 6.81
N GLU A 156 -3.22 -3.77 8.11
CA GLU A 156 -4.44 -3.73 8.94
C GLU A 156 -5.08 -2.34 9.04
N ARG A 157 -4.28 -1.28 8.86
CA ARG A 157 -4.73 0.13 8.97
C ARG A 157 -5.14 0.73 7.64
N LEU A 158 -4.86 0.06 6.52
CA LEU A 158 -5.27 0.53 5.21
C LEU A 158 -6.78 0.39 5.02
N THR A 159 -7.38 1.41 4.41
CA THR A 159 -8.81 1.40 4.07
C THR A 159 -9.13 0.38 2.98
N ALA A 160 -8.17 0.07 2.12
CA ALA A 160 -8.30 -0.94 1.09
C ALA A 160 -7.65 -2.25 1.55
N GLU A 161 -8.37 -3.36 1.37
CA GLU A 161 -7.80 -4.69 1.56
C GLU A 161 -6.71 -4.94 0.52
N MET A 162 -5.49 -5.12 0.99
CA MET A 162 -4.30 -5.41 0.18
C MET A 162 -3.59 -6.61 0.76
N SER A 163 -3.02 -7.46 -0.10
CA SER A 163 -2.14 -8.52 0.39
C SER A 163 -0.89 -7.90 1.03
N LEU A 164 -0.29 -8.60 2.01
CA LEU A 164 0.97 -8.15 2.62
C LEU A 164 2.03 -7.86 1.57
N MET A 165 2.11 -8.69 0.53
CA MET A 165 3.07 -8.47 -0.56
C MET A 165 2.80 -7.20 -1.35
N ALA A 166 1.53 -6.87 -1.62
CA ALA A 166 1.20 -5.61 -2.27
C ALA A 166 1.60 -4.40 -1.40
N VAL A 167 1.41 -4.48 -0.08
CA VAL A 167 1.84 -3.42 0.86
C VAL A 167 3.37 -3.30 0.87
N ARG A 168 4.11 -4.41 0.95
CA ARG A 168 5.59 -4.40 0.88
C ARG A 168 6.11 -3.82 -0.42
N GLU A 169 5.47 -4.14 -1.54
CA GLU A 169 5.83 -3.53 -2.82
C GLU A 169 5.62 -2.01 -2.83
N ARG A 170 4.57 -1.50 -2.20
CA ARG A 170 4.36 -0.05 -2.06
C ARG A 170 5.44 0.56 -1.18
N LEU A 171 5.82 -0.10 -0.09
CA LEU A 171 6.88 0.34 0.80
C LEU A 171 8.27 0.35 0.11
N TRP A 172 8.59 -0.65 -0.72
CA TRP A 172 9.79 -0.59 -1.57
C TRP A 172 9.74 0.56 -2.57
N HIS A 173 8.57 0.81 -3.19
CA HIS A 173 8.41 1.94 -4.11
C HIS A 173 8.63 3.29 -3.40
N LEU A 174 8.05 3.48 -2.21
CA LEU A 174 8.22 4.68 -1.40
C LEU A 174 9.67 4.87 -0.92
N GLY A 175 10.33 3.79 -0.49
CA GLY A 175 11.70 3.83 0.00
C GLY A 175 12.77 3.92 -1.10
N GLY A 176 12.37 3.73 -2.37
CA GLY A 176 13.24 3.89 -3.54
C GLY A 176 12.76 4.97 -4.51
N LEU A 177 11.87 5.86 -4.08
CA LEU A 177 11.24 6.85 -4.97
C LEU A 177 12.25 7.84 -5.55
N ASP A 178 13.27 8.22 -4.78
CA ASP A 178 14.38 9.08 -5.20
C ASP A 178 15.21 8.48 -6.35
N ASN A 179 15.30 7.15 -6.44
CA ASN A 179 15.90 6.47 -7.59
C ASN A 179 15.01 6.49 -8.85
N LYS A 180 13.78 6.98 -8.75
CA LYS A 180 12.81 7.06 -9.85
C LYS A 180 12.51 8.51 -10.25
N VAL A 181 12.41 9.41 -9.27
CA VAL A 181 12.11 10.83 -9.44
C VAL A 181 13.42 11.63 -9.35
N PRO A 182 13.97 12.15 -10.47
CA PRO A 182 15.30 12.77 -10.48
C PRO A 182 15.46 13.99 -9.56
N GLU A 183 14.36 14.68 -9.27
CA GLU A 183 14.32 15.89 -8.43
C GLU A 183 14.28 15.56 -6.94
N ARG A 184 14.00 14.30 -6.58
CA ARG A 184 13.95 13.83 -5.20
C ARG A 184 15.31 13.23 -4.83
N THR A 185 15.93 13.80 -3.80
CA THR A 185 17.27 13.40 -3.34
C THR A 185 17.24 12.41 -2.18
N GLU A 186 16.08 12.24 -1.54
CA GLU A 186 15.91 11.41 -0.33
C GLU A 186 14.65 10.56 -0.43
N PRO A 187 14.68 9.32 0.09
CA PRO A 187 13.52 8.44 0.11
C PRO A 187 12.42 8.99 1.02
N LEU A 188 11.18 8.53 0.84
CA LEU A 188 10.07 8.95 1.71
C LEU A 188 9.98 8.15 3.01
N VAL A 189 10.34 6.87 2.93
CA VAL A 189 10.32 5.94 4.05
C VAL A 189 11.59 5.10 4.03
N THR A 190 11.94 4.52 5.16
CA THR A 190 13.00 3.52 5.24
C THR A 190 12.59 2.41 6.20
N LYS A 191 13.34 1.30 6.18
CA LYS A 191 13.12 0.16 7.07
C LYS A 191 14.22 0.13 8.13
N ASP A 192 13.87 0.02 9.40
CA ASP A 192 14.84 -0.19 10.46
C ASP A 192 15.42 -1.61 10.38
N ILE A 193 16.74 -1.73 10.51
CA ILE A 193 17.43 -3.03 10.44
C ILE A 193 17.11 -3.90 11.66
N ALA A 194 16.99 -3.31 12.85
CA ALA A 194 16.81 -4.07 14.08
C ALA A 194 15.34 -4.43 14.33
N SER A 195 14.42 -3.45 14.26
CA SER A 195 13.00 -3.69 14.54
C SER A 195 12.23 -4.27 13.35
N GLN A 196 12.78 -4.13 12.13
CA GLN A 196 12.13 -4.45 10.86
C GLN A 196 10.86 -3.61 10.58
N GLU A 197 10.69 -2.50 11.31
CA GLU A 197 9.60 -1.55 11.10
C GLU A 197 9.93 -0.59 9.96
N TRP A 198 8.88 -0.10 9.33
CA TRP A 198 8.92 0.96 8.34
C TRP A 198 8.54 2.27 8.99
N GLY A 199 9.21 3.35 8.64
CA GLY A 199 8.90 4.68 9.17
C GLY A 199 9.42 5.78 8.26
N LEU A 200 9.11 7.01 8.65
CA LEU A 200 9.70 8.20 8.04
C LEU A 200 11.18 8.28 8.41
N LEU A 201 11.97 9.05 7.66
CA LEU A 201 13.42 9.08 7.85
C LEU A 201 13.84 9.52 9.26
N ASP A 202 13.12 10.49 9.82
CA ASP A 202 13.42 11.01 11.16
C ASP A 202 13.00 10.06 12.30
N ASP A 203 12.13 9.08 12.01
CA ASP A 203 11.63 8.11 12.99
C ASP A 203 12.47 6.83 13.04
N ILE A 204 13.34 6.61 12.06
CA ILE A 204 14.16 5.40 11.95
C ILE A 204 15.61 5.70 12.32
N VAL A 205 16.10 5.00 13.34
CA VAL A 205 17.47 5.20 13.84
C VAL A 205 18.50 4.53 12.94
N THR A 206 18.26 3.29 12.51
CA THR A 206 19.24 2.50 11.73
C THR A 206 18.59 1.96 10.46
N GLY A 207 18.52 2.81 9.44
CA GLY A 207 17.91 2.48 8.16
C GLY A 207 18.65 1.39 7.38
N ALA A 208 17.91 0.55 6.67
CA ALA A 208 18.45 -0.57 5.89
C ALA A 208 19.11 -0.16 4.57
N ARG A 209 18.95 1.10 4.15
CA ARG A 209 19.52 1.62 2.92
C ARG A 209 21.04 1.73 3.00
N GLY A 210 21.74 1.26 1.97
CA GLY A 210 23.20 1.22 1.91
C GLY A 210 23.85 0.21 2.87
N HIS A 211 23.05 -0.49 3.70
CA HIS A 211 23.56 -1.44 4.68
C HIS A 211 23.94 -2.76 4.00
N ILE A 212 25.06 -3.33 4.44
CA ILE A 212 25.54 -4.65 4.01
C ILE A 212 25.04 -5.67 5.05
N PRO A 213 24.14 -6.60 4.68
CA PRO A 213 23.66 -7.61 5.61
C PRO A 213 24.76 -8.58 6.04
N ASP A 214 24.76 -8.97 7.32
CA ASP A 214 25.61 -10.05 7.83
C ASP A 214 25.08 -11.44 7.44
N ASP A 215 23.76 -11.57 7.23
CA ASP A 215 23.14 -12.81 6.79
C ASP A 215 23.47 -13.10 5.32
N HIS A 216 24.01 -14.29 5.05
CA HIS A 216 24.46 -14.68 3.72
C HIS A 216 23.32 -14.73 2.70
N LYS A 217 22.10 -15.15 3.09
CA LYS A 217 20.98 -15.24 2.16
C LYS A 217 20.49 -13.85 1.75
N LEU A 218 20.39 -12.93 2.71
CA LEU A 218 20.09 -11.52 2.44
C LEU A 218 21.18 -10.86 1.59
N LEU A 219 22.46 -11.15 1.85
CA LEU A 219 23.56 -10.62 1.06
C LEU A 219 23.47 -11.05 -0.41
N VAL A 220 23.23 -12.33 -0.67
CA VAL A 220 23.01 -12.86 -2.03
C VAL A 220 21.80 -12.18 -2.67
N GLN A 221 20.67 -12.10 -1.96
CA GLN A 221 19.46 -11.44 -2.46
C GLN A 221 19.73 -9.97 -2.85
N ARG A 222 20.39 -9.19 -1.99
CA ARG A 222 20.72 -7.78 -2.26
C ARG A 222 21.67 -7.63 -3.44
N THR A 223 22.61 -8.56 -3.58
CA THR A 223 23.55 -8.58 -4.71
C THR A 223 22.82 -8.85 -6.03
N GLU A 224 21.98 -9.88 -6.08
CA GLU A 224 21.18 -10.19 -7.28
C GLU A 224 20.23 -9.06 -7.64
N ASP A 225 19.52 -8.49 -6.66
CA ASP A 225 18.59 -7.40 -6.88
C ASP A 225 19.30 -6.19 -7.52
N GLU A 226 20.47 -5.84 -7.00
CA GLU A 226 21.30 -4.74 -7.50
C GLU A 226 21.89 -5.02 -8.89
N LEU A 227 22.28 -6.26 -9.18
CA LEU A 227 22.70 -6.66 -10.52
C LEU A 227 21.56 -6.55 -11.54
N VAL A 228 20.35 -6.98 -11.16
CA VAL A 228 19.15 -6.84 -12.00
C VAL A 228 18.85 -5.37 -12.27
N ARG A 229 18.83 -4.51 -11.23
CA ARG A 229 18.60 -3.07 -11.41
C ARG A 229 19.65 -2.45 -12.34
N ARG A 230 20.94 -2.70 -12.11
CA ARG A 230 22.02 -2.16 -12.96
C ARG A 230 21.95 -2.63 -14.41
N ALA A 231 21.51 -3.87 -14.66
CA ALA A 231 21.29 -4.35 -16.02
C ALA A 231 20.17 -3.56 -16.72
N LEU A 232 19.04 -3.36 -16.03
CA LEU A 232 17.91 -2.58 -16.54
C LEU A 232 18.31 -1.11 -16.79
N ASP A 233 19.03 -0.49 -15.85
CA ASP A 233 19.50 0.91 -15.97
C ASP A 233 20.50 1.10 -17.13
N ARG A 234 21.24 0.04 -17.50
CA ARG A 234 22.12 0.01 -18.69
C ARG A 234 21.36 -0.22 -19.99
N GLY A 235 20.03 -0.39 -19.93
CA GLY A 235 19.18 -0.60 -21.10
C GLY A 235 19.05 -2.06 -21.53
N CYS A 236 19.47 -3.04 -20.71
CA CYS A 236 19.13 -4.43 -20.97
C CYS A 236 17.60 -4.59 -20.88
N ASP A 237 17.01 -5.25 -21.86
CA ASP A 237 15.58 -5.54 -21.82
C ASP A 237 15.26 -6.61 -20.78
N ARG A 238 14.02 -6.62 -20.29
CA ARG A 238 13.60 -7.54 -19.23
C ARG A 238 13.63 -9.01 -19.65
N GLN A 239 13.46 -9.32 -20.94
CA GLN A 239 13.50 -10.71 -21.41
C GLN A 239 14.92 -11.27 -21.24
N THR A 240 15.93 -10.49 -21.65
CA THR A 240 17.34 -10.84 -21.42
C THR A 240 17.64 -11.00 -19.93
N VAL A 241 17.15 -10.10 -19.07
CA VAL A 241 17.37 -10.20 -17.62
C VAL A 241 16.71 -11.45 -17.03
N MET A 242 15.50 -11.80 -17.46
CA MET A 242 14.81 -13.01 -17.03
C MET A 242 15.61 -14.27 -17.39
N GLU A 243 16.12 -14.36 -18.61
CA GLU A 243 16.90 -15.51 -19.09
C GLU A 243 18.23 -15.66 -18.33
N VAL A 244 18.92 -14.55 -18.04
CA VAL A 244 20.23 -14.58 -17.37
C VAL A 244 20.12 -14.89 -15.88
N PHE A 245 19.14 -14.30 -15.20
CA PHE A 245 18.97 -14.45 -13.75
C PHE A 245 18.02 -15.57 -13.37
N ASP A 246 17.41 -16.25 -14.35
CA ASP A 246 16.38 -17.29 -14.15
C ASP A 246 15.25 -16.82 -13.24
N VAL A 247 14.67 -15.67 -13.58
CA VAL A 247 13.61 -15.01 -12.81
C VAL A 247 12.37 -14.77 -13.65
N SER A 248 11.23 -14.74 -12.98
CA SER A 248 9.98 -14.39 -13.64
C SER A 248 9.97 -12.92 -14.06
N ARG A 249 9.12 -12.55 -15.02
CA ARG A 249 8.93 -11.14 -15.39
C ARG A 249 8.54 -10.30 -14.17
N ARG A 250 7.70 -10.84 -13.29
CA ARG A 250 7.29 -10.22 -12.03
C ARG A 250 8.46 -10.11 -11.05
N GLY A 251 9.28 -11.17 -10.97
CA GLY A 251 10.54 -11.20 -10.24
C GLY A 251 11.46 -10.04 -10.62
N THR A 252 11.63 -9.74 -11.92
CA THR A 252 12.46 -8.58 -12.33
C THR A 252 11.95 -7.24 -11.78
N ILE A 253 10.63 -7.06 -11.67
CA ILE A 253 10.02 -5.83 -11.14
C ILE A 253 10.26 -5.75 -9.62
N TYR A 254 10.16 -6.88 -8.92
CA TYR A 254 10.39 -6.95 -7.48
C TYR A 254 11.84 -6.68 -7.14
N LYS A 255 12.75 -7.35 -7.84
CA LYS A 255 14.19 -7.15 -7.69
C LYS A 255 14.58 -5.69 -7.95
N GLU A 256 14.04 -5.06 -9.00
CA GLU A 256 14.30 -3.65 -9.29
C GLU A 256 13.78 -2.71 -8.19
N LYS A 257 12.50 -2.83 -7.80
CA LYS A 257 11.91 -1.97 -6.74
C LYS A 257 12.67 -2.14 -5.42
N ARG A 258 12.96 -3.38 -5.05
CA ARG A 258 13.65 -3.71 -3.80
C ARG A 258 15.10 -3.20 -3.83
N SER A 259 15.81 -3.35 -4.95
CA SER A 259 17.14 -2.76 -5.13
C SER A 259 17.13 -1.24 -5.00
N LYS A 260 16.16 -0.54 -5.59
CA LYS A 260 16.02 0.92 -5.45
C LYS A 260 15.80 1.37 -4.01
N MET A 261 15.07 0.60 -3.21
CA MET A 261 14.87 0.88 -1.79
C MET A 261 16.14 0.68 -0.97
N TYR A 262 16.82 -0.45 -1.17
CA TYR A 262 18.01 -0.78 -0.37
C TYR A 262 19.28 -0.09 -0.84
N ASP A 263 19.37 0.31 -2.11
CA ASP A 263 20.51 1.01 -2.72
C ASP A 263 21.85 0.34 -2.33
N PHE A 264 21.92 -0.97 -2.60
CA PHE A 264 22.96 -1.84 -2.08
C PHE A 264 24.33 -1.50 -2.69
N PRO A 265 25.39 -1.28 -1.87
CA PRO A 265 26.68 -0.82 -2.37
C PRO A 265 27.53 -1.96 -2.96
N ILE A 266 27.08 -2.57 -4.06
CA ILE A 266 27.77 -3.72 -4.69
C ILE A 266 29.23 -3.41 -5.09
N ASP A 267 29.56 -2.14 -5.35
CA ASP A 267 30.92 -1.71 -5.69
C ASP A 267 31.90 -1.83 -4.50
N ALA A 268 31.40 -1.90 -3.27
CA ALA A 268 32.23 -2.18 -2.10
C ALA A 268 32.92 -3.56 -2.20
N PHE A 269 32.29 -4.53 -2.87
CA PHE A 269 32.82 -5.88 -3.07
C PHE A 269 33.75 -5.97 -4.28
N SER A 270 33.61 -5.06 -5.25
CA SER A 270 34.40 -5.05 -6.49
C SER A 270 35.87 -4.67 -6.27
N ARG A 271 36.24 -4.16 -5.09
CA ARG A 271 37.63 -3.81 -4.73
C ARG A 271 38.50 -4.99 -4.28
N GLY A 272 37.93 -6.20 -4.19
CA GLY A 272 38.63 -7.42 -3.74
C GLY A 272 39.18 -8.34 -4.83
N GLY A 273 39.10 -7.97 -6.11
CA GLY A 273 39.63 -8.79 -7.20
C GLY A 273 41.17 -8.84 -7.23
N ARG A 274 41.73 -10.05 -7.04
CA ARG A 274 43.09 -10.54 -7.38
C ARG A 274 44.16 -9.46 -7.67
N PRO A 275 45.29 -9.40 -6.92
CA PRO A 275 46.36 -8.44 -7.19
C PRO A 275 46.76 -8.50 -8.65
N ARG A 276 46.61 -7.39 -9.39
CA ARG A 276 47.39 -7.22 -10.61
C ARG A 276 48.85 -7.25 -10.17
N VAL A 277 49.55 -8.31 -10.54
CA VAL A 277 51.01 -8.35 -10.46
C VAL A 277 51.54 -7.33 -11.45
N SER A 278 51.56 -6.06 -11.04
CA SER A 278 52.34 -5.03 -11.68
C SER A 278 53.36 -4.57 -10.65
N LYS A 279 54.60 -4.95 -10.92
CA LYS A 279 55.80 -4.48 -10.25
C LYS A 279 55.79 -2.95 -10.13
N GLU A 280 56.09 -2.51 -8.92
CA GLU A 280 56.76 -1.26 -8.53
C GLU A 280 55.94 0.04 -8.40
N ALA A 281 56.00 0.53 -7.14
CA ALA A 281 55.96 1.93 -6.66
C ALA A 281 54.64 2.71 -6.78
N SER A 282 54.17 3.52 -5.83
CA SER A 282 54.68 3.96 -4.52
C SER A 282 53.57 4.78 -3.82
N SER A 283 53.28 4.42 -2.56
CA SER A 283 52.93 5.26 -1.39
C SER A 283 51.86 6.38 -1.43
N LYS A 284 50.94 6.24 -0.45
CA LYS A 284 50.34 7.22 0.48
C LYS A 284 49.01 7.92 0.12
N GLY A 285 48.01 7.64 0.96
CA GLY A 285 46.82 8.46 1.22
C GLY A 285 45.94 7.81 2.29
N ASP A 286 45.71 8.50 3.39
CA ASP A 286 45.09 8.09 4.65
C ASP A 286 43.75 7.33 4.55
N SER A 287 43.57 6.34 5.43
CA SER A 287 42.24 5.87 5.85
C SER A 287 42.18 5.89 7.39
N SER A 288 41.66 6.99 7.91
CA SER A 288 41.26 7.13 9.31
C SER A 288 39.87 6.53 9.46
N THR A 289 39.79 5.29 9.95
CA THR A 289 38.56 4.70 10.49
C THR A 289 38.21 5.42 11.79
N ALA A 290 37.28 6.37 11.74
CA ALA A 290 36.69 6.95 12.95
C ALA A 290 35.80 5.90 13.63
N ALA A 291 36.06 5.70 14.92
CA ALA A 291 35.46 4.71 15.78
C ALA A 291 33.97 4.99 16.06
N ARG A 292 33.18 3.90 16.12
CA ARG A 292 31.81 3.86 16.66
C ARG A 292 31.81 4.36 18.11
N GLY A 293 31.02 5.39 18.39
CA GLY A 293 30.93 6.00 19.72
C GLY A 293 30.06 5.17 20.70
N PRO A 294 30.26 5.35 22.01
CA PRO A 294 29.49 4.65 23.05
C PRO A 294 27.98 5.00 23.05
N GLU A 295 27.59 6.14 22.48
CA GLU A 295 26.19 6.59 22.36
C GLU A 295 25.38 5.73 21.38
N GLU A 296 25.98 5.27 20.28
CA GLU A 296 25.34 4.39 19.29
C GLU A 296 25.05 3.00 19.88
N ALA A 297 25.98 2.49 20.71
CA ALA A 297 25.81 1.22 21.43
C ALA A 297 24.75 1.27 22.55
N GLU A 298 24.47 2.46 23.08
CA GLU A 298 23.39 2.66 24.06
C GLU A 298 22.04 2.81 23.36
N ALA A 299 21.99 3.50 22.22
CA ALA A 299 20.79 3.57 21.36
C ALA A 299 20.33 2.19 20.88
N ILE A 300 21.27 1.33 20.44
CA ILE A 300 20.98 -0.05 20.02
C ILE A 300 20.41 -0.88 21.18
N ARG A 301 20.97 -0.75 22.38
CA ARG A 301 20.47 -1.46 23.57
C ARG A 301 19.08 -1.00 23.97
N ASN A 302 18.81 0.31 23.93
CA ASN A 302 17.51 0.86 24.27
C ASN A 302 16.43 0.50 23.24
N ALA A 303 16.78 0.43 21.96
CA ALA A 303 15.89 -0.07 20.90
C ALA A 303 15.55 -1.56 21.09
N ALA A 304 16.54 -2.39 21.43
CA ALA A 304 16.35 -3.81 21.71
C ALA A 304 15.48 -4.07 22.95
N VAL A 305 15.58 -3.23 23.99
CA VAL A 305 14.73 -3.33 25.20
C VAL A 305 13.27 -3.00 24.88
N ARG A 306 13.00 -1.96 24.08
CA ARG A 306 11.64 -1.64 23.65
C ARG A 306 11.02 -2.74 22.79
N ALA A 307 11.81 -3.40 21.94
CA ALA A 307 11.36 -4.55 21.16
C ALA A 307 11.03 -5.79 22.02
N SER A 308 11.62 -5.89 23.23
CA SER A 308 11.37 -7.00 24.15
C SER A 308 10.16 -6.78 25.08
N GLU A 309 9.69 -5.55 25.25
CA GLU A 309 8.54 -5.24 26.11
C GLU A 309 7.18 -5.33 25.37
N VAL A 310 7.22 -5.48 24.04
CA VAL A 310 6.04 -5.71 23.18
C VAL A 310 6.08 -7.14 22.63
N THR A 311 5.93 -8.14 23.50
CA THR A 311 5.63 -9.51 23.07
C THR A 311 4.44 -10.07 23.84
N ALA A 312 3.26 -9.66 23.42
CA ALA A 312 2.06 -10.47 23.52
C ALA A 312 1.11 -10.02 22.41
N ASP A 313 0.97 -10.87 21.40
CA ASP A 313 -0.02 -10.86 20.33
C ASP A 313 0.38 -10.18 18.99
N GLY A 314 0.28 -10.95 17.90
CA GLY A 314 0.18 -10.43 16.52
C GLY A 314 1.37 -10.66 15.56
N GLY A 315 1.33 -11.77 14.80
CA GLY A 315 1.89 -11.87 13.45
C GLY A 315 3.38 -12.22 13.33
N GLU A 316 3.67 -13.49 13.01
CA GLU A 316 5.00 -13.97 12.63
C GLU A 316 5.44 -13.37 11.28
N ASP A 317 6.03 -12.17 11.30
CA ASP A 317 6.85 -11.67 10.18
C ASP A 317 8.28 -12.18 10.42
N PRO A 318 8.81 -13.13 9.63
CA PRO A 318 10.13 -13.70 9.87
C PRO A 318 11.20 -12.59 9.80
N ALA A 319 12.17 -12.66 10.72
CA ALA A 319 13.15 -11.62 11.04
C ALA A 319 14.12 -11.19 9.91
N ALA A 320 13.95 -11.70 8.69
CA ALA A 320 14.71 -11.31 7.52
C ALA A 320 13.90 -11.70 6.27
N GLU A 321 13.53 -10.71 5.46
CA GLU A 321 12.58 -10.91 4.37
C GLU A 321 13.25 -11.51 3.12
N ILE A 322 13.36 -12.84 3.09
CA ILE A 322 13.78 -13.59 1.92
C ILE A 322 12.53 -13.88 1.08
N VAL A 323 12.38 -13.19 -0.05
CA VAL A 323 11.29 -13.43 -1.01
C VAL A 323 11.81 -14.39 -2.07
N SER A 324 11.26 -15.60 -2.11
CA SER A 324 11.54 -16.59 -3.16
C SER A 324 10.70 -16.29 -4.40
N ASP A 325 11.28 -16.41 -5.60
CA ASP A 325 10.60 -16.21 -6.90
C ASP A 325 10.04 -17.53 -7.47
N THR A 326 10.11 -18.64 -6.71
CA THR A 326 9.48 -19.91 -7.10
C THR A 326 7.96 -19.80 -6.97
N GLY A 327 7.27 -19.94 -8.10
CA GLY A 327 5.86 -19.57 -8.31
C GLY A 327 4.85 -20.20 -7.36
N GLU A 328 3.78 -19.45 -7.09
CA GLU A 328 2.58 -19.93 -6.39
C GLU A 328 1.84 -21.00 -7.22
N PRO A 329 1.23 -22.01 -6.57
CA PRO A 329 0.56 -23.11 -7.26
C PRO A 329 -0.78 -22.64 -7.83
N VAL A 330 -1.00 -22.94 -9.12
CA VAL A 330 -2.31 -22.79 -9.76
C VAL A 330 -3.20 -23.94 -9.27
N GLY A 331 -4.41 -23.59 -8.80
CA GLY A 331 -5.34 -24.51 -8.14
C GLY A 331 -5.91 -25.63 -9.01
N GLU A 332 -6.30 -26.69 -8.28
CA GLU A 332 -7.22 -27.79 -8.60
C GLU A 332 -7.43 -28.18 -10.06
N VAL A 333 -6.76 -29.28 -10.44
CA VAL A 333 -7.35 -30.27 -11.35
C VAL A 333 -7.16 -31.65 -10.70
N ASP A 334 -8.27 -32.30 -10.35
CA ASP A 334 -8.32 -33.72 -10.02
C ASP A 334 -7.74 -34.52 -11.20
N GLN A 335 -6.55 -35.08 -11.02
CA GLN A 335 -6.17 -36.31 -11.70
C GLN A 335 -5.10 -37.06 -10.91
N GLU A 336 -5.53 -38.24 -10.49
CA GLU A 336 -4.76 -39.28 -9.83
C GLU A 336 -3.62 -39.72 -10.77
N ASP A 337 -2.38 -39.35 -10.45
CA ASP A 337 -1.19 -40.12 -10.83
C ASP A 337 -0.05 -39.74 -9.88
N ALA A 338 0.18 -40.64 -8.91
CA ALA A 338 1.34 -40.59 -8.05
C ALA A 338 2.59 -40.95 -8.87
N VAL A 339 3.50 -39.98 -9.02
CA VAL A 339 4.86 -40.22 -9.54
C VAL A 339 5.88 -39.80 -8.48
N ASP A 340 6.74 -40.75 -8.13
CA ASP A 340 7.71 -40.77 -7.04
C ASP A 340 8.69 -39.59 -7.02
N GLU A 341 8.50 -38.69 -6.04
CA GLU A 341 9.41 -37.58 -5.69
C GLU A 341 10.66 -38.05 -4.90
N ALA A 342 10.93 -39.35 -4.87
CA ALA A 342 12.05 -39.96 -4.12
C ALA A 342 13.28 -40.23 -4.99
N THR A 343 13.19 -40.10 -6.32
CA THR A 343 14.28 -40.48 -7.25
C THR A 343 15.28 -39.35 -7.56
N ASP A 344 14.89 -38.08 -7.35
CA ASP A 344 15.77 -36.94 -7.61
C ASP A 344 16.76 -36.67 -6.47
N ALA A 345 16.40 -36.95 -5.22
CA ALA A 345 17.28 -36.73 -4.08
C ALA A 345 18.47 -37.72 -4.05
N GLU A 346 18.24 -38.99 -4.40
CA GLU A 346 19.31 -40.00 -4.50
C GLU A 346 20.25 -39.71 -5.68
N SER A 347 19.71 -39.23 -6.81
CA SER A 347 20.49 -38.85 -8.00
C SER A 347 21.44 -37.68 -7.72
N VAL A 348 20.95 -36.65 -7.01
CA VAL A 348 21.76 -35.49 -6.61
C VAL A 348 22.81 -35.87 -5.58
N GLN A 349 22.47 -36.77 -4.64
CA GLN A 349 23.41 -37.23 -3.62
C GLN A 349 24.53 -38.09 -4.22
N GLN A 350 24.22 -38.92 -5.22
CA GLN A 350 25.20 -39.73 -5.94
C GLN A 350 26.15 -38.89 -6.80
N LEU A 351 25.64 -37.84 -7.48
CA LEU A 351 26.46 -36.87 -8.21
C LEU A 351 27.40 -36.07 -7.29
N LEU A 352 26.97 -35.78 -6.06
CA LEU A 352 27.78 -35.06 -5.08
C LEU A 352 28.90 -35.95 -4.50
N GLU A 353 28.63 -37.24 -4.25
CA GLU A 353 29.67 -38.19 -3.82
C GLU A 353 30.71 -38.42 -4.90
N GLU A 354 30.30 -38.56 -6.17
CA GLU A 354 31.21 -38.76 -7.30
C GLU A 354 32.12 -37.54 -7.53
N ALA A 355 31.60 -36.32 -7.33
CA ALA A 355 32.38 -35.09 -7.39
C ALA A 355 33.37 -34.93 -6.22
N LEU A 356 33.04 -35.45 -5.03
CA LEU A 356 33.90 -35.39 -3.86
C LEU A 356 35.06 -36.40 -3.93
N ASP A 357 34.82 -37.57 -4.52
CA ASP A 357 35.87 -38.57 -4.72
C ASP A 357 36.85 -38.14 -5.83
N ALA A 358 36.37 -37.53 -6.91
CA ALA A 358 37.25 -36.95 -7.94
C ALA A 358 38.21 -35.88 -7.39
N LEU A 359 37.77 -35.11 -6.38
CA LEU A 359 38.61 -34.10 -5.71
C LEU A 359 39.60 -34.69 -4.69
N ARG A 360 39.37 -35.92 -4.23
CA ARG A 360 40.31 -36.62 -3.34
C ARG A 360 41.43 -37.29 -4.11
N ASP A 361 41.12 -37.85 -5.28
CA ASP A 361 42.12 -38.50 -6.15
C ASP A 361 43.12 -37.49 -6.76
N ASP A 362 42.71 -36.23 -6.98
CA ASP A 362 43.60 -35.15 -7.46
C ASP A 362 44.59 -34.61 -6.39
N THR A 363 44.53 -35.10 -5.14
CA THR A 363 45.44 -34.68 -4.07
C THR A 363 46.56 -35.68 -3.74
N GLU A 364 46.65 -36.81 -4.45
CA GLU A 364 47.68 -37.83 -4.25
C GLU A 364 48.71 -38.00 -5.40
N GLU A 365 48.79 -37.09 -6.39
CA GLU A 365 49.91 -37.02 -7.35
C GLU A 365 50.99 -35.97 -7.04
#